data_AF-A0A0F6W4X4-F1
#
_entry.id   AF-A0A0F6W4X4-F1
#
_cell.length_a   1.000
_cell.length_b   1.000
_cell.length_c   1.000
_cell.angle_alpha   90.00
_cell.angle_beta   90.00
_cell.angle_gamma   90.00
#
_symmetry.space_group_name_H-M   'P 1'
#
loop_
_entity.id
_entity.type
_entity.pdbx_description
1 polymer ?
#
loop_
_entity_poly.entity_id
_entity_poly.type
_entity_poly.pdbx_seq_one_letter_code
_entity_poly.pdbx_strand_id
1 'polypeptide(L)'
;MRALVVALVAACAGCGAWDAESRARDRARDWIDCDDVDLVQRAESAWRASGCGRHVDVACTTSDNEPECIRVRFADASGAESATTAPVETSGGESAPSGDDAATSAVRASLDARREDVLACASSERVVVRVEWDATGAITLGLGGELGGSAEEGCVRAALADLRAPSGAPGSLLHLVRR
;
A
#
# COMPACT_ATOMS: atom_id res chain seq x y z
N MET A 1 59.67 8.15 13.70
CA MET A 1 58.23 7.85 13.79
C MET A 1 57.48 9.05 13.23
N ARG A 2 57.13 9.02 11.95
CA ARG A 2 56.46 10.12 11.24
C ARG A 2 55.04 9.65 10.89
N ALA A 3 54.09 10.48 11.27
CA ALA A 3 52.69 10.37 10.89
C ALA A 3 52.56 10.34 9.36
N LEU A 4 51.69 9.46 8.86
CA LEU A 4 50.95 9.75 7.65
C LEU A 4 49.56 9.12 7.74
N VAL A 5 48.61 10.04 7.86
CA VAL A 5 47.17 9.90 7.80
C VAL A 5 46.78 9.35 6.43
N VAL A 6 46.05 8.23 6.40
CA VAL A 6 45.04 7.98 5.37
C VAL A 6 43.86 7.31 6.08
N ALA A 7 43.09 8.12 6.81
CA ALA A 7 41.72 7.75 7.13
C ALA A 7 40.95 7.78 5.82
N LEU A 8 40.75 6.60 5.24
CA LEU A 8 39.89 6.40 4.08
C LEU A 8 38.45 6.59 4.56
N VAL A 9 38.00 7.84 4.66
CA VAL A 9 36.59 8.17 4.84
C VAL A 9 35.91 7.86 3.52
N ALA A 10 35.43 6.63 3.39
CA ALA A 10 34.47 6.25 2.36
C ALA A 10 33.12 6.91 2.69
N ALA A 11 33.03 8.22 2.44
CA ALA A 11 31.78 8.96 2.44
C ALA A 11 31.08 8.74 1.09
N CYS A 12 30.35 7.63 0.95
CA CYS A 12 29.39 7.39 -0.14
C CYS A 12 28.43 6.23 0.24
N ALA A 13 27.59 6.43 1.26
CA ALA A 13 26.37 5.62 1.49
C ALA A 13 25.46 6.35 2.48
N GLY A 14 25.08 7.58 2.13
CA GLY A 14 24.14 8.38 2.92
C GLY A 14 22.93 8.80 2.10
N CYS A 15 22.55 8.03 1.07
CA CYS A 15 21.17 8.04 0.62
C CYS A 15 20.38 7.50 1.80
N GLY A 16 19.76 8.39 2.58
CA GLY A 16 18.87 8.00 3.68
C GLY A 16 17.71 7.24 3.09
N ALA A 17 17.86 5.91 2.99
CA ALA A 17 16.80 5.02 2.58
C ALA A 17 15.66 5.24 3.58
N TRP A 18 14.53 5.70 3.08
CA TRP A 18 13.32 5.84 3.88
C TRP A 18 12.97 4.47 4.46
N ASP A 19 13.05 4.33 5.78
CA ASP A 19 12.68 3.09 6.47
C ASP A 19 11.17 3.11 6.75
N ALA A 20 10.42 2.55 5.80
CA ALA A 20 8.97 2.51 5.86
C ALA A 20 8.45 1.73 7.08
N GLU A 21 9.18 0.70 7.53
CA GLU A 21 8.81 -0.09 8.70
C GLU A 21 8.88 0.73 10.00
N SER A 22 10.00 1.41 10.26
CA SER A 22 10.18 2.25 11.46
C SER A 22 9.12 3.34 11.51
N ARG A 23 8.82 3.96 10.37
CA ARG A 23 7.77 4.98 10.26
C ARG A 23 6.37 4.42 10.47
N ALA A 24 6.10 3.21 9.97
CA ALA A 24 4.85 2.52 10.26
C ALA A 24 4.71 2.22 11.76
N ARG A 25 5.80 1.81 12.42
CA ARG A 25 5.85 1.54 13.86
C ARG A 25 5.56 2.79 14.68
N ASP A 26 6.24 3.91 14.38
CA ASP A 26 6.02 5.18 15.10
C ASP A 26 4.58 5.69 14.94
N ARG A 27 4.01 5.60 13.73
CA ARG A 27 2.60 5.99 13.53
C ARG A 27 1.63 5.03 14.19
N ALA A 28 1.90 3.73 14.17
CA ALA A 28 1.10 2.77 14.89
C ALA A 28 1.08 3.06 16.39
N ARG A 29 2.22 3.39 17.00
CA ARG A 29 2.30 3.75 18.43
C ARG A 29 1.46 4.97 18.79
N ASP A 30 1.54 6.03 17.99
CA ASP A 30 0.72 7.25 18.15
C ASP A 30 -0.77 6.93 18.05
N TRP A 31 -1.13 6.06 17.12
CA TRP A 31 -2.51 5.73 16.81
C TRP A 31 -3.16 4.74 17.75
N ILE A 32 -2.39 3.74 18.16
CA ILE A 32 -2.76 2.75 19.16
C ILE A 32 -2.64 3.38 20.53
N ASP A 33 -1.86 4.45 20.76
CA ASP A 33 -1.51 4.96 22.10
C ASP A 33 -0.93 3.81 22.95
N CYS A 34 0.14 3.21 22.44
CA CYS A 34 0.84 2.08 23.05
C CYS A 34 2.32 2.12 22.65
N ASP A 35 3.22 1.96 23.62
CA ASP A 35 4.67 2.03 23.41
C ASP A 35 5.22 0.79 22.69
N ASP A 36 4.62 -0.36 22.98
CA ASP A 36 4.99 -1.67 22.45
C ASP A 36 3.96 -2.12 21.40
N VAL A 37 4.38 -2.15 20.14
CA VAL A 37 3.54 -2.55 19.00
C VAL A 37 4.30 -3.55 18.13
N ASP A 38 3.66 -4.69 17.85
CA ASP A 38 4.13 -5.69 16.90
C ASP A 38 3.61 -5.35 15.50
N LEU A 39 4.50 -5.42 14.51
CA LEU A 39 4.15 -5.22 13.10
C LEU A 39 4.14 -6.57 12.38
N VAL A 40 3.03 -6.89 11.74
CA VAL A 40 2.92 -8.01 10.80
C VAL A 40 2.86 -7.43 9.40
N GLN A 41 3.87 -7.69 8.58
CA GLN A 41 3.89 -7.23 7.19
C GLN A 41 2.77 -7.90 6.39
N ARG A 42 2.00 -7.10 5.66
CA ARG A 42 0.88 -7.53 4.81
C ARG A 42 1.16 -7.30 3.33
N ALA A 43 1.96 -6.27 3.03
CA ALA A 43 2.48 -5.96 1.69
C ALA A 43 3.84 -5.25 1.82
N GLU A 44 4.53 -5.00 0.70
CA GLU A 44 5.87 -4.38 0.67
C GLU A 44 5.96 -3.13 1.56
N SER A 45 4.95 -2.26 1.49
CA SER A 45 4.87 -1.03 2.27
C SER A 45 3.65 -0.96 3.19
N ALA A 46 3.12 -2.11 3.63
CA ALA A 46 1.91 -2.16 4.45
C ALA A 46 2.01 -3.19 5.58
N TRP A 47 1.59 -2.80 6.79
CA TRP A 47 1.70 -3.59 8.00
C TRP A 47 0.41 -3.52 8.82
N ARG A 48 0.09 -4.61 9.51
CA ARG A 48 -0.87 -4.61 10.60
C ARG A 48 -0.11 -4.46 11.90
N ALA A 49 -0.30 -3.33 12.58
CA ALA A 49 0.25 -3.10 13.91
C ALA A 49 -0.74 -3.58 14.98
N SER A 50 -0.25 -4.30 15.98
CA SER A 50 -1.04 -4.73 17.13
C SER A 50 -0.30 -4.41 18.43
N GLY A 51 -1.00 -3.88 19.43
CA GLY A 51 -0.42 -3.52 20.72
C GLY A 51 -1.51 -3.14 21.71
N CYS A 52 -1.30 -3.44 23.00
CA CYS A 52 -2.24 -3.11 24.08
C CYS A 52 -3.70 -3.57 23.82
N GLY A 53 -3.91 -4.71 23.16
CA GLY A 53 -5.24 -5.24 22.84
C GLY A 53 -5.98 -4.54 21.69
N ARG A 54 -5.31 -3.63 20.98
CA ARG A 54 -5.83 -2.89 19.81
C ARG A 54 -4.97 -3.22 18.59
N HIS A 55 -5.51 -2.98 17.40
CA HIS A 55 -4.76 -3.10 16.16
C HIS A 55 -5.16 -1.99 15.17
N VAL A 56 -4.25 -1.68 14.24
CA VAL A 56 -4.44 -0.73 13.15
C VAL A 56 -3.61 -1.18 11.96
N ASP A 57 -4.17 -1.00 10.78
CA ASP A 57 -3.47 -1.24 9.54
C ASP A 57 -2.81 0.05 9.06
N VAL A 58 -1.54 -0.03 8.69
CA VAL A 58 -0.70 1.09 8.27
C VAL A 58 -0.17 0.79 6.88
N ALA A 59 -0.30 1.74 5.96
CA ALA A 59 0.37 1.68 4.67
C ALA A 59 1.23 2.93 4.50
N CYS A 60 2.49 2.74 4.11
CA CYS A 60 3.44 3.81 3.82
C CYS A 60 3.68 3.92 2.32
N THR A 61 3.91 5.13 1.84
CA THR A 61 4.26 5.41 0.45
C THR A 61 5.70 5.91 0.36
N THR A 62 6.44 5.40 -0.62
CA THR A 62 7.83 5.78 -0.92
C THR A 62 7.90 6.70 -2.14
N SER A 63 7.06 7.74 -2.17
CA SER A 63 7.09 8.72 -3.26
C SER A 63 8.20 9.75 -3.05
N ASP A 64 8.93 10.09 -4.12
CA ASP A 64 10.11 10.99 -4.11
C ASP A 64 9.88 12.40 -3.50
N ASN A 65 8.63 12.82 -3.32
CA ASN A 65 8.32 14.18 -2.84
C ASN A 65 7.94 14.27 -1.36
N GLU A 66 7.35 13.24 -0.75
CA GLU A 66 7.11 13.18 0.70
C GLU A 66 6.64 11.78 1.09
N PRO A 67 7.47 10.97 1.74
CA PRO A 67 7.05 9.66 2.18
C PRO A 67 6.20 9.77 3.46
N GLU A 68 5.01 9.20 3.44
CA GLU A 68 4.02 9.29 4.53
C GLU A 68 3.40 7.91 4.84
N CYS A 69 2.93 7.73 6.07
CA CYS A 69 2.21 6.53 6.51
C CYS A 69 0.79 6.89 6.94
N ILE A 70 -0.20 6.21 6.37
CA ILE A 70 -1.63 6.44 6.60
C ILE A 70 -2.31 5.21 7.20
N ARG A 71 -3.42 5.43 7.92
CA ARG A 71 -4.28 4.34 8.40
C ARG A 71 -5.04 3.78 7.21
N VAL A 72 -4.99 2.46 7.04
CA VAL A 72 -5.81 1.75 6.08
C VAL A 72 -6.72 0.76 6.82
N ARG A 73 -7.55 0.04 6.07
CA ARG A 73 -8.18 -1.19 6.54
C ARG A 73 -7.94 -2.25 5.49
N PHE A 74 -7.24 -3.31 5.88
CA PHE A 74 -7.25 -4.53 5.08
C PHE A 74 -8.61 -5.21 5.26
N ALA A 75 -9.09 -5.88 4.22
CA ALA A 75 -10.18 -6.82 4.41
C ALA A 75 -9.67 -7.92 5.35
N ASP A 76 -10.24 -8.02 6.54
CA ASP A 76 -10.00 -9.18 7.39
C ASP A 76 -10.52 -10.41 6.65
N ALA A 77 -9.67 -11.43 6.52
CA ALA A 77 -10.03 -12.73 5.95
C ALA A 77 -10.97 -13.52 6.89
N SER A 78 -11.90 -12.82 7.55
CA SER A 78 -12.86 -13.36 8.50
C SER A 78 -14.25 -13.34 7.87
N GLY A 79 -14.41 -14.23 6.88
CA GLY A 79 -15.69 -14.50 6.22
C GLY A 79 -15.75 -15.87 5.54
N ALA A 80 -14.78 -16.75 5.79
CA ALA A 80 -14.76 -18.11 5.27
C ALA A 80 -14.53 -19.12 6.41
N GLU A 81 -15.54 -19.28 7.26
CA GLU A 81 -15.63 -20.40 8.18
C GLU A 81 -16.27 -21.59 7.45
N SER A 82 -15.46 -22.55 6.99
CA SER A 82 -15.72 -23.99 7.22
C SER A 82 -14.60 -24.88 6.65
N ALA A 83 -13.90 -25.50 7.61
CA ALA A 83 -13.28 -26.84 7.58
C ALA A 83 -12.09 -27.11 6.63
N THR A 84 -10.87 -27.17 7.17
CA THR A 84 -10.27 -28.45 7.63
C THR A 84 -8.82 -28.27 8.11
N THR A 85 -8.51 -28.99 9.18
CA THR A 85 -7.27 -29.30 9.90
C THR A 85 -5.93 -29.22 9.13
N ALA A 86 -4.93 -28.51 9.70
CA ALA A 86 -3.65 -29.04 10.19
C ALA A 86 -2.70 -27.89 10.66
N PRO A 87 -1.89 -28.08 11.73
CA PRO A 87 -0.76 -27.19 12.02
C PRO A 87 0.44 -27.62 11.18
N VAL A 88 1.04 -26.69 10.42
CA VAL A 88 2.39 -26.88 9.87
C VAL A 88 3.28 -25.76 10.39
N GLU A 89 4.15 -26.13 11.32
CA GLU A 89 5.38 -25.40 11.56
C GLU A 89 6.35 -25.65 10.39
N THR A 90 7.26 -24.67 10.21
CA THR A 90 8.55 -24.80 9.52
C THR A 90 8.54 -24.69 7.99
N SER A 91 9.02 -23.55 7.48
CA SER A 91 10.35 -23.44 6.83
C SER A 91 10.51 -22.10 6.12
N GLY A 92 11.70 -21.49 6.27
CA GLY A 92 12.10 -20.34 5.48
C GLY A 92 12.09 -20.63 3.98
N GLY A 93 11.70 -19.63 3.22
CA GLY A 93 11.78 -19.61 1.76
C GLY A 93 12.16 -18.19 1.34
N GLU A 94 13.43 -18.05 0.94
CA GLU A 94 13.98 -16.97 0.11
C GLU A 94 12.92 -16.30 -0.77
N SER A 95 12.56 -15.04 -0.48
CA SER A 95 11.63 -14.25 -1.29
C SER A 95 12.24 -13.96 -2.65
N ALA A 96 11.85 -14.73 -3.67
CA ALA A 96 12.00 -14.32 -5.06
C ALA A 96 11.05 -13.15 -5.35
N PRO A 97 11.42 -12.18 -6.21
CA PRO A 97 10.57 -11.04 -6.52
C PRO A 97 9.28 -11.49 -7.22
N SER A 98 8.14 -11.28 -6.56
CA SER A 98 6.81 -11.68 -7.02
C SER A 98 6.34 -10.80 -8.19
N GLY A 99 5.67 -11.41 -9.17
CA GLY A 99 5.06 -10.70 -10.31
C GLY A 99 3.96 -9.69 -9.95
N ASP A 100 3.60 -9.59 -8.66
CA ASP A 100 2.70 -8.61 -8.06
C ASP A 100 3.14 -7.15 -8.30
N ASP A 101 4.45 -6.88 -8.38
CA ASP A 101 4.96 -5.53 -8.60
C ASP A 101 4.66 -4.98 -9.99
N ALA A 102 4.74 -5.82 -11.02
CA ALA A 102 4.51 -5.39 -12.40
C ALA A 102 3.02 -5.10 -12.67
N ALA A 103 2.13 -5.97 -12.16
CA ALA A 103 0.68 -5.77 -12.29
C ALA A 103 0.22 -4.52 -11.51
N THR A 104 0.69 -4.37 -10.28
CA THR A 104 0.38 -3.20 -9.43
C THR A 104 0.90 -1.91 -10.06
N SER A 105 2.12 -1.93 -10.62
CA SER A 105 2.71 -0.77 -11.30
C SER A 105 1.93 -0.38 -12.55
N ALA A 106 1.48 -1.35 -13.35
CA ALA A 106 0.68 -1.09 -14.56
C ALA A 106 -0.69 -0.49 -14.24
N VAL A 107 -1.38 -1.02 -13.22
CA VAL A 107 -2.66 -0.48 -12.75
C VAL A 107 -2.49 0.93 -12.20
N ARG A 108 -1.43 1.17 -11.40
CA ARG A 108 -1.11 2.51 -10.89
C ARG A 108 -0.86 3.52 -12.02
N ALA A 109 -0.01 3.18 -12.98
CA ALA A 109 0.26 4.04 -14.15
C ALA A 109 -1.01 4.35 -14.94
N SER A 110 -1.93 3.38 -15.05
CA SER A 110 -3.21 3.57 -15.73
C SER A 110 -4.15 4.51 -14.95
N LEU A 111 -4.15 4.46 -13.62
CA LEU A 111 -4.90 5.40 -12.78
C LEU A 111 -4.32 6.82 -12.85
N ASP A 112 -2.99 6.96 -12.80
CA ASP A 112 -2.30 8.23 -12.93
C ASP A 112 -2.58 8.89 -14.30
N ALA A 113 -2.64 8.11 -15.38
CA ALA A 113 -3.02 8.60 -16.70
C ALA A 113 -4.46 9.12 -16.79
N ARG A 114 -5.35 8.67 -15.90
CA ARG A 114 -6.76 9.09 -15.81
C ARG A 114 -7.01 10.11 -14.71
N ARG A 115 -5.95 10.60 -14.05
CA ARG A 115 -6.04 11.56 -12.95
C ARG A 115 -6.87 12.80 -13.30
N GLU A 116 -6.60 13.42 -14.44
CA GLU A 116 -7.30 14.64 -14.85
C GLU A 116 -8.80 14.38 -15.10
N ASP A 117 -9.14 13.25 -15.72
CA ASP A 117 -10.54 12.84 -15.96
C ASP A 117 -11.27 12.60 -14.63
N VAL A 118 -10.63 11.93 -13.66
CA VAL A 118 -11.21 11.66 -12.34
C VAL A 118 -11.41 12.96 -11.55
N LEU A 119 -10.45 13.90 -11.60
CA LEU A 119 -10.55 15.19 -10.93
C LEU A 119 -11.50 16.18 -11.63
N ALA A 120 -11.82 15.96 -12.90
CA ALA A 120 -12.88 16.69 -13.59
C ALA A 120 -14.28 16.24 -13.12
N CYS A 121 -14.42 14.97 -12.75
CA CYS A 121 -15.65 14.40 -12.21
C CYS A 121 -15.86 14.71 -10.72
N ALA A 122 -14.80 14.80 -9.93
CA ALA A 122 -14.88 15.01 -8.50
C ALA A 122 -14.76 16.49 -8.13
N SER A 123 -15.68 17.00 -7.32
CA SER A 123 -15.59 18.34 -6.74
C SER A 123 -14.55 18.43 -5.61
N SER A 124 -14.06 17.28 -5.14
CA SER A 124 -13.12 17.13 -4.03
C SER A 124 -11.67 17.30 -4.50
N GLU A 125 -10.83 17.90 -3.65
CA GLU A 125 -9.38 17.98 -3.89
C GLU A 125 -8.67 16.61 -3.87
N ARG A 126 -9.35 15.58 -3.34
CA ARG A 126 -8.80 14.25 -3.08
C ARG A 126 -9.86 13.18 -3.31
N VAL A 127 -9.47 12.12 -4.03
CA VAL A 127 -10.31 10.95 -4.33
C VAL A 127 -9.53 9.69 -4.03
N VAL A 128 -10.07 8.80 -3.20
CA VAL A 128 -9.48 7.49 -2.95
C VAL A 128 -10.13 6.46 -3.84
N VAL A 129 -9.34 5.83 -4.71
CA VAL A 129 -9.79 4.75 -5.59
C VAL A 129 -9.20 3.43 -5.08
N ARG A 130 -10.08 2.52 -4.68
CA ARG A 130 -9.75 1.11 -4.42
C ARG A 130 -9.99 0.34 -5.71
N VAL A 131 -8.98 -0.41 -6.11
CA VAL A 131 -8.99 -1.25 -7.30
C VAL A 131 -8.64 -2.66 -6.88
N GLU A 132 -9.50 -3.62 -7.19
CA GLU A 132 -9.24 -5.04 -7.00
C GLU A 132 -9.32 -5.70 -8.35
N TRP A 133 -8.42 -6.63 -8.66
CA TRP A 133 -8.46 -7.37 -9.92
C TRP A 133 -8.27 -8.86 -9.70
N ASP A 134 -8.93 -9.63 -10.57
CA ASP A 134 -8.81 -11.08 -10.59
C ASP A 134 -7.71 -11.55 -11.56
N ALA A 135 -7.49 -12.86 -11.60
CA ALA A 135 -6.46 -13.46 -12.45
C ALA A 135 -6.67 -13.25 -13.97
N THR A 136 -7.89 -12.90 -14.38
CA THR A 136 -8.23 -12.56 -15.78
C THR A 136 -7.94 -11.11 -16.12
N GLY A 137 -7.59 -10.28 -15.13
CA GLY A 137 -7.35 -8.84 -15.28
C GLY A 137 -8.62 -8.00 -15.23
N ALA A 138 -9.77 -8.60 -14.86
CA ALA A 138 -11.00 -7.86 -14.64
C ALA A 138 -10.89 -7.06 -13.35
N ILE A 139 -11.33 -5.80 -13.41
CA ILE A 139 -11.20 -4.84 -12.31
C ILE A 139 -12.56 -4.60 -11.65
N THR A 140 -12.55 -4.62 -10.31
CA THR A 140 -13.60 -4.10 -9.44
C THR A 140 -13.13 -2.79 -8.83
N LEU A 141 -13.96 -1.75 -8.93
CA LEU A 141 -13.66 -0.40 -8.43
C LEU A 141 -14.52 -0.07 -7.21
N GLY A 142 -13.90 0.46 -6.17
CA GLY A 142 -14.55 1.11 -5.04
C GLY A 142 -14.03 2.53 -4.87
N LEU A 143 -14.93 3.48 -4.63
CA LEU A 143 -14.53 4.84 -4.25
C LEU A 143 -14.65 4.99 -2.73
N GLY A 144 -13.60 5.55 -2.12
CA GLY A 144 -13.56 5.84 -0.69
C GLY A 144 -13.96 7.28 -0.37
N GLY A 145 -14.38 7.50 0.88
CA GLY A 145 -14.72 8.82 1.39
C GLY A 145 -16.12 9.29 0.97
N GLU A 146 -16.25 10.60 0.73
CA GLU A 146 -17.54 11.26 0.43
C GLU A 146 -18.08 10.94 -0.96
N LEU A 147 -17.26 10.35 -1.84
CA LEU A 147 -17.65 9.95 -3.20
C LEU A 147 -18.34 8.59 -3.26
N GLY A 148 -18.21 7.75 -2.22
CA GLY A 148 -18.91 6.46 -2.16
C GLY A 148 -20.41 6.67 -1.97
N GLY A 149 -21.20 6.33 -2.98
CA GLY A 149 -22.65 6.52 -3.01
C GLY A 149 -23.11 7.92 -3.44
N SER A 150 -22.19 8.80 -3.89
CA SER A 150 -22.55 10.13 -4.39
C SER A 150 -22.95 10.11 -5.87
N ALA A 151 -23.53 11.21 -6.36
CA ALA A 151 -23.86 11.36 -7.78
C ALA A 151 -22.60 11.42 -8.67
N GLU A 152 -21.47 11.87 -8.11
CA GLU A 152 -20.19 11.97 -8.81
C GLU A 152 -19.53 10.59 -9.02
N GLU A 153 -19.90 9.58 -8.21
CA GLU A 153 -19.43 8.21 -8.35
C GLU A 153 -19.61 7.66 -9.76
N GLY A 154 -20.76 7.97 -10.40
CA GLY A 154 -21.06 7.54 -11.76
C GLY A 154 -20.10 8.11 -12.80
N CYS A 155 -19.73 9.39 -12.65
CA CYS A 155 -18.78 10.07 -13.54
C CYS A 155 -17.37 9.47 -13.38
N VAL A 156 -16.91 9.30 -12.14
CA VAL A 156 -15.59 8.70 -11.85
C VAL A 156 -15.52 7.26 -12.34
N ARG A 157 -16.59 6.46 -12.14
CA ARG A 157 -16.67 5.09 -12.66
C ARG A 157 -16.65 5.04 -14.19
N ALA A 158 -17.28 6.01 -14.86
CA ALA A 158 -17.22 6.13 -16.31
C ALA A 158 -15.81 6.49 -16.81
N ALA A 159 -15.12 7.43 -16.13
CA ALA A 159 -13.74 7.80 -16.44
C ALA A 159 -12.75 6.62 -16.30
N LEU A 160 -13.05 5.68 -15.40
CA LEU A 160 -12.25 4.49 -15.12
C LEU A 160 -12.79 3.21 -15.79
N ALA A 161 -13.81 3.29 -16.64
CA ALA A 161 -14.46 2.11 -17.22
C ALA A 161 -13.52 1.24 -18.08
N ASP A 162 -12.52 1.87 -18.70
CA ASP A 162 -11.52 1.21 -19.54
C ASP A 162 -10.31 0.67 -18.75
N LEU A 163 -10.31 0.81 -17.42
CA LEU A 163 -9.19 0.32 -16.61
C LEU A 163 -9.13 -1.21 -16.68
N ARG A 164 -7.92 -1.73 -16.89
CA ARG A 164 -7.61 -3.16 -16.94
C ARG A 164 -6.30 -3.43 -16.25
N ALA A 165 -6.24 -4.53 -15.51
CA ALA A 165 -4.99 -5.04 -14.95
C ALA A 165 -4.37 -6.04 -15.93
N PRO A 166 -3.04 -6.19 -15.95
CA PRO A 166 -2.41 -7.31 -16.65
C PRO A 166 -2.99 -8.63 -16.12
N SER A 167 -3.38 -9.53 -17.03
CA SER A 167 -3.82 -10.87 -16.65
C SER A 167 -2.68 -11.62 -15.95
N GLY A 168 -2.96 -12.32 -14.86
CA GLY A 168 -1.92 -12.93 -14.04
C GLY A 168 -2.37 -13.18 -12.61
N ALA A 169 -1.59 -12.71 -11.63
CA ALA A 169 -1.95 -12.83 -10.23
C ALA A 169 -3.08 -11.83 -9.86
N PRO A 170 -4.12 -12.28 -9.13
CA PRO A 170 -5.11 -11.37 -8.57
C PRO A 170 -4.44 -10.43 -7.55
N GLY A 171 -4.94 -9.20 -7.44
CA GLY A 171 -4.32 -8.20 -6.59
C GLY A 171 -5.27 -7.08 -6.19
N SER A 172 -4.80 -6.22 -5.30
CA SER A 172 -5.55 -5.03 -4.89
C SER A 172 -4.62 -3.84 -4.70
N LEU A 173 -5.11 -2.65 -5.05
CA LEU A 173 -4.41 -1.38 -4.96
C LEU A 173 -5.35 -0.32 -4.38
N LEU A 174 -4.81 0.52 -3.51
CA LEU A 174 -5.48 1.73 -3.04
C LEU A 174 -4.67 2.92 -3.52
N HIS A 175 -5.29 3.80 -4.28
CA HIS A 175 -4.63 4.91 -4.97
C HIS A 175 -5.34 6.24 -4.65
N LEU A 176 -4.56 7.23 -4.26
CA LEU A 176 -5.06 8.57 -3.94
C LEU A 176 -4.84 9.50 -5.14
N VAL A 177 -5.93 9.94 -5.75
CA VAL A 177 -5.92 10.95 -6.81
C VAL A 177 -6.11 12.32 -6.16
N ARG A 178 -5.22 13.27 -6.43
CA ARG A 178 -5.29 14.64 -5.88
C ARG A 178 -4.96 15.68 -6.94
N ARG A 179 -5.44 16.91 -6.80
CA ARG A 179 -4.99 18.04 -7.66
C ARG A 179 -3.51 18.33 -7.49
#